data_AF-A0A2V4C327-F1
#
_entry.id   AF-A0A2V4C327-F1
#
_cell.length_a   1.000
_cell.length_b   1.000
_cell.length_c   1.000
_cell.angle_alpha   90.00
_cell.angle_beta   90.00
_cell.angle_gamma   90.00
#
_symmetry.space_group_name_H-M   'P 1'
#
loop_
_entity.id
_entity.type
_entity.pdbx_description
1 polymer ?
#
loop_
_entity_poly.entity_id
_entity_poly.type
_entity_poly.pdbx_seq_one_letter_code
_entity_poly.pdbx_strand_id
1 'polypeptide(L)'
;MKKIIKRIRQYFKSVLGITKLENEISLLKRKNNSIVDKLETHSRWLNEMNSDNKLILSHIKFLNSQFSVISDINHPKYEPSVVIILRRGSEEIVKTYTFNNRTVEEIHRFLEGFGKENNRYDQPRGYPSPRWRY
;
A
#
# COMPACT_ATOMS: atom_id res chain seq x y z
N MET A 1 61.84 25.81 12.59
CA MET A 1 61.80 24.34 12.81
C MET A 1 60.42 23.70 12.54
N LYS A 2 59.30 24.12 13.16
CA LYS A 2 57.98 23.48 12.98
C LYS A 2 57.49 23.34 11.52
N LYS A 3 57.74 24.34 10.66
CA LYS A 3 57.34 24.32 9.24
C LYS A 3 58.08 23.25 8.42
N ILE A 4 59.36 23.01 8.73
CA ILE A 4 60.22 22.05 8.04
C ILE A 4 59.80 20.62 8.40
N ILE A 5 59.57 20.36 9.69
CA ILE A 5 59.06 19.08 10.20
C ILE A 5 57.71 18.73 9.55
N LYS A 6 56.81 19.72 9.39
CA LYS A 6 55.51 19.52 8.74
C LYS A 6 55.66 19.13 7.26
N ARG A 7 56.58 19.77 6.52
CA ARG A 7 56.88 19.43 5.12
C ARG A 7 57.48 18.04 4.96
N ILE A 8 58.45 17.68 5.80
CA ILE A 8 59.07 16.35 5.80
C ILE A 8 58.01 15.27 6.06
N ARG A 9 57.13 15.49 7.04
CA ARG A 9 56.04 14.56 7.37
C ARG A 9 55.04 14.40 6.22
N GLN A 10 54.71 15.49 5.52
CA GLN A 10 53.86 15.45 4.33
C GLN A 10 54.50 14.70 3.17
N TYR A 11 55.80 14.90 2.95
CA TYR A 11 56.57 14.18 1.94
C TYR A 11 56.57 12.66 2.22
N PHE A 12 56.88 12.24 3.45
CA PHE A 12 56.80 10.83 3.84
C PHE A 12 55.40 10.25 3.69
N LYS A 13 54.34 10.98 4.11
CA LYS A 13 52.96 10.55 3.90
C LYS A 13 52.60 10.37 2.42
N SER A 14 53.13 11.23 1.57
CA SER A 14 52.93 11.14 0.12
C SER A 14 53.64 9.94 -0.48
N VAL A 15 54.92 9.74 -0.14
CA VAL A 15 55.75 8.63 -0.65
C VAL A 15 55.22 7.27 -0.18
N LEU A 16 54.81 7.17 1.07
CA LEU A 16 54.24 5.94 1.64
C LEU A 16 52.77 5.71 1.24
N GLY A 17 52.17 6.57 0.42
CA GLY A 17 50.78 6.44 -0.03
C GLY A 17 49.71 6.69 1.04
N ILE A 18 50.11 7.12 2.24
CA ILE A 18 49.21 7.38 3.39
C ILE A 18 48.14 8.42 3.02
N THR A 19 48.52 9.47 2.28
CA THR A 19 47.57 10.51 1.86
C THR A 19 46.46 9.96 0.97
N LYS A 20 46.76 8.98 0.11
CA LYS A 20 45.75 8.34 -0.76
C LYS A 20 44.77 7.51 0.07
N LEU A 21 45.28 6.72 1.01
CA LEU A 21 44.48 5.93 1.95
C LEU A 21 43.59 6.82 2.84
N GLU A 22 44.13 7.92 3.36
CA GLU A 22 43.34 8.90 4.16
C GLU A 22 42.17 9.48 3.35
N ASN A 23 42.39 9.77 2.06
CA ASN A 23 41.34 10.26 1.17
C ASN A 23 40.29 9.18 0.86
N GLU A 24 40.70 7.94 0.59
CA GLU A 24 39.77 6.82 0.36
C GLU A 24 38.92 6.51 1.58
N ILE A 25 39.52 6.50 2.77
CA ILE A 25 38.79 6.33 4.05
C ILE A 25 37.79 7.46 4.24
N SER A 26 38.18 8.70 3.98
CA SER A 26 37.29 9.87 4.07
C SER A 26 36.10 9.75 3.10
N LEU A 27 36.37 9.32 1.86
CA LEU A 27 35.34 9.09 0.84
C LEU A 27 34.37 7.97 1.26
N LEU A 28 34.90 6.84 1.73
CA LEU A 28 34.09 5.70 2.20
C LEU A 28 33.23 6.08 3.40
N LYS A 29 33.77 6.85 4.35
CA LYS A 29 32.99 7.37 5.49
C LYS A 29 31.84 8.25 5.03
N ARG A 30 32.07 9.17 4.08
CA ARG A 30 31.00 10.02 3.53
C ARG A 30 29.92 9.20 2.82
N LYS A 31 30.33 8.20 2.02
CA LYS A 31 29.39 7.30 1.36
C LYS A 31 28.57 6.50 2.36
N ASN A 32 29.21 5.96 3.40
CA ASN A 32 28.55 5.20 4.44
C ASN A 32 27.51 6.05 5.19
N ASN A 33 27.89 7.28 5.59
CA ASN A 33 26.95 8.20 6.25
C ASN A 33 25.75 8.51 5.34
N SER A 34 25.99 8.79 4.05
CA SER A 34 24.88 9.03 3.10
C SER A 34 23.96 7.82 2.94
N ILE A 35 24.48 6.60 3.00
CA ILE A 35 23.66 5.37 2.97
C ILE A 35 22.83 5.25 4.24
N VAL A 36 23.43 5.51 5.41
CA VAL A 36 22.73 5.49 6.71
C VAL A 36 21.59 6.49 6.72
N ASP A 37 21.83 7.73 6.28
CA ASP A 37 20.79 8.78 6.23
C ASP A 37 19.62 8.38 5.30
N LYS A 38 19.94 7.76 4.15
CA LYS A 38 18.93 7.24 3.23
C LYS A 38 18.13 6.10 3.85
N LEU A 39 18.78 5.16 4.52
CA LEU A 39 18.11 4.05 5.20
C LEU A 39 17.15 4.55 6.29
N GLU A 40 17.59 5.53 7.08
CA GLU A 40 16.74 6.16 8.10
C GLU A 40 15.50 6.80 7.47
N THR A 41 15.68 7.54 6.37
CA THR A 41 14.58 8.18 5.66
C THR A 41 13.59 7.16 5.10
N HIS A 42 14.07 6.09 4.46
CA HIS A 42 13.21 5.02 3.93
C HIS A 42 12.49 4.27 5.05
N SER A 43 13.14 4.05 6.19
CA SER A 43 12.52 3.42 7.36
C SER A 43 11.37 4.26 7.90
N ARG A 44 11.54 5.58 7.99
CA ARG A 44 10.46 6.50 8.39
C ARG A 44 9.27 6.44 7.43
N TRP A 45 9.53 6.52 6.12
CA TRP A 45 8.47 6.42 5.10
C TRP A 45 7.70 5.09 5.16
N LEU A 46 8.41 3.97 5.35
CA LEU A 46 7.75 2.67 5.52
C LEU A 46 6.86 2.62 6.76
N ASN A 47 7.29 3.23 7.86
CA ASN A 47 6.49 3.29 9.09
C ASN A 47 5.25 4.16 8.92
N GLU A 48 5.36 5.31 8.26
CA GLU A 48 4.23 6.17 7.91
C GLU A 48 3.22 5.43 7.03
N MET A 49 3.68 4.82 5.93
CA MET A 49 2.84 4.01 5.04
C MET A 49 2.17 2.83 5.76
N ASN A 50 2.87 2.18 6.68
CA ASN A 50 2.27 1.11 7.49
C ASN A 50 1.19 1.63 8.44
N SER A 51 1.39 2.81 9.02
CA SER A 51 0.37 3.47 9.85
C SER A 51 -0.88 3.82 9.03
N ASP A 52 -0.69 4.42 7.86
CA ASP A 52 -1.77 4.77 6.95
C ASP A 52 -2.54 3.53 6.48
N ASN A 53 -1.83 2.46 6.11
CA ASN A 53 -2.45 1.20 5.74
C ASN A 53 -3.29 0.59 6.88
N LYS A 54 -2.81 0.66 8.13
CA LYS A 54 -3.58 0.21 9.29
C LYS A 54 -4.86 1.03 9.49
N LEU A 55 -4.80 2.34 9.27
CA LEU A 55 -5.97 3.23 9.35
C LEU A 55 -6.97 2.94 8.22
N ILE A 56 -6.51 2.76 6.99
CA ILE A 56 -7.37 2.38 5.87
C ILE A 56 -8.07 1.04 6.15
N LEU A 57 -7.32 0.05 6.64
CA LEU A 57 -7.88 -1.25 7.00
C LEU A 57 -8.88 -1.15 8.16
N SER A 58 -8.66 -0.27 9.14
CA SER A 58 -9.63 -0.07 10.23
C SER A 58 -10.93 0.56 9.73
N HIS A 59 -10.85 1.55 8.82
CA HIS A 59 -12.01 2.12 8.17
C HIS A 59 -12.77 1.09 7.32
N ILE A 60 -12.06 0.26 6.56
CA ILE A 60 -12.69 -0.82 5.78
C ILE A 60 -13.41 -1.81 6.70
N LYS A 61 -12.78 -2.21 7.82
CA LYS A 61 -13.41 -3.08 8.82
C LYS A 61 -14.67 -2.44 9.41
N PHE A 62 -14.61 -1.15 9.74
CA PHE A 62 -15.78 -0.41 10.22
C PHE A 62 -16.91 -0.42 9.18
N LEU A 63 -16.61 -0.08 7.92
CA LEU A 63 -17.58 -0.08 6.83
C LEU A 63 -18.20 -1.47 6.63
N ASN A 64 -17.39 -2.53 6.64
CA ASN A 64 -17.88 -3.91 6.54
C ASN A 64 -18.74 -4.32 7.75
N SER A 65 -18.50 -3.76 8.94
CA SER A 65 -19.33 -4.03 10.11
C SER A 65 -20.70 -3.34 10.04
N GLN A 66 -20.76 -2.15 9.43
CA GLN A 66 -21.96 -1.32 9.41
C GLN A 66 -22.80 -1.48 8.15
N PHE A 67 -22.17 -1.83 7.02
CA PHE A 67 -22.80 -1.81 5.71
C PHE A 67 -22.58 -3.11 4.95
N SER A 68 -23.52 -3.42 4.07
CA SER A 68 -23.43 -4.51 3.12
C SER A 68 -23.64 -3.98 1.71
N VAL A 69 -22.74 -4.35 0.81
CA VAL A 69 -22.81 -3.93 -0.60
C VAL A 69 -23.24 -5.13 -1.41
N ILE A 70 -24.35 -5.00 -2.13
CA ILE A 70 -24.93 -6.01 -3.00
C ILE A 70 -24.88 -5.50 -4.42
N SER A 71 -24.60 -6.38 -5.38
CA SER A 71 -24.71 -6.09 -6.80
C SER A 71 -25.83 -6.92 -7.42
N ASP A 72 -26.80 -6.26 -8.04
CA ASP A 72 -27.79 -6.90 -8.90
C ASP A 72 -27.36 -6.71 -10.36
N ILE A 73 -26.81 -7.77 -10.94
CA ILE A 73 -26.30 -7.78 -12.32
C ILE A 73 -27.41 -8.27 -13.22
N ASN A 74 -28.02 -7.34 -13.95
CA ASN A 74 -29.06 -7.65 -14.91
C ASN A 74 -28.44 -8.13 -16.23
N HIS A 75 -28.61 -9.42 -16.55
CA HIS A 75 -28.15 -10.00 -17.82
C HIS A 75 -28.95 -9.63 -19.09
N PRO A 76 -30.23 -9.19 -19.07
CA PRO A 76 -30.90 -8.72 -20.28
C PRO A 76 -30.47 -7.30 -20.68
N LYS A 77 -30.42 -7.04 -22.00
CA LYS A 77 -29.86 -5.84 -22.67
C LYS A 77 -30.49 -4.48 -22.30
N TYR A 78 -31.54 -4.46 -21.47
CA TYR A 78 -32.46 -3.32 -21.35
C TYR A 78 -32.59 -2.74 -19.94
N GLU A 79 -31.94 -3.33 -18.94
CA GLU A 79 -31.98 -2.81 -17.58
C GLU A 79 -30.55 -2.58 -17.06
N PRO A 80 -30.30 -1.44 -16.42
CA PRO A 80 -29.00 -1.17 -15.87
C PRO A 80 -28.75 -2.04 -14.64
N SER A 81 -27.51 -2.51 -14.47
CA SER A 81 -27.11 -3.21 -13.25
C SER A 81 -27.02 -2.22 -12.09
N VAL A 82 -27.37 -2.67 -10.89
CA VAL A 82 -27.47 -1.81 -9.71
C VAL A 82 -26.54 -2.31 -8.62
N VAL A 83 -25.85 -1.36 -7.98
CA VAL A 83 -25.12 -1.59 -6.73
C VAL A 83 -25.94 -0.98 -5.60
N ILE A 84 -26.27 -1.78 -4.61
CA ILE A 84 -27.10 -1.41 -3.46
C ILE A 84 -26.23 -1.45 -2.21
N ILE A 85 -26.24 -0.35 -1.43
CA ILE A 85 -25.62 -0.28 -0.12
C ILE A 85 -26.74 -0.36 0.92
N LEU A 86 -26.69 -1.41 1.72
CA LEU A 86 -27.60 -1.65 2.84
C LEU A 86 -26.89 -1.41 4.17
N ARG A 87 -27.64 -1.06 5.20
CA ARG A 87 -27.15 -1.12 6.57
C ARG A 87 -27.17 -2.57 7.06
N ARG A 88 -26.08 -3.06 7.62
CA ARG A 88 -25.95 -4.44 8.09
C ARG A 88 -26.84 -4.65 9.32
N GLY A 89 -27.65 -5.71 9.32
CA GLY A 89 -28.61 -6.00 10.39
C GLY A 89 -30.01 -5.35 10.21
N SER A 90 -30.22 -4.57 9.14
CA SER A 90 -31.54 -4.11 8.72
C SER A 90 -31.71 -4.28 7.20
N GLU A 91 -32.94 -4.22 6.71
CA GLU A 91 -33.22 -4.19 5.26
C GLU A 91 -33.21 -2.75 4.71
N GLU A 92 -32.63 -1.81 5.47
CA GLU A 92 -32.61 -0.39 5.11
C GLU A 92 -31.62 -0.13 3.97
N ILE A 93 -32.15 0.30 2.82
CA ILE A 93 -31.35 0.76 1.69
C ILE A 93 -30.84 2.17 1.98
N VAL A 94 -29.53 2.28 2.17
CA VAL A 94 -28.85 3.57 2.39
C VAL A 94 -28.66 4.29 1.07
N LYS A 95 -28.28 3.54 0.02
CA LYS A 95 -28.03 4.13 -1.30
C LYS A 95 -28.09 3.08 -2.41
N THR A 96 -28.50 3.52 -3.59
CA THR A 96 -28.45 2.75 -4.83
C THR A 96 -27.69 3.51 -5.89
N TYR A 97 -26.85 2.80 -6.64
CA TYR A 97 -26.13 3.31 -7.79
C TYR A 97 -26.40 2.45 -9.00
N THR A 98 -26.60 3.11 -10.13
CA THR A 98 -26.95 2.46 -11.39
C THR A 98 -25.74 2.56 -12.32
N PHE A 99 -25.27 1.42 -12.83
CA PHE A 99 -24.10 1.36 -13.70
C PHE A 99 -24.38 0.45 -14.91
N ASN A 100 -23.49 0.49 -15.90
CA ASN A 100 -23.46 -0.54 -16.93
C ASN A 100 -22.94 -1.86 -16.34
N ASN A 101 -23.27 -2.98 -16.99
CA ASN A 101 -22.96 -4.32 -16.47
C ASN A 101 -21.46 -4.56 -16.25
N ARG A 102 -20.61 -4.10 -17.19
CA ARG A 102 -19.16 -4.23 -17.09
C ARG A 102 -18.61 -3.54 -15.85
N THR A 103 -19.08 -2.33 -15.55
CA THR A 103 -18.67 -1.57 -14.38
C THR A 103 -19.12 -2.26 -13.08
N VAL A 104 -20.33 -2.85 -13.05
CA VAL A 104 -20.77 -3.61 -11.86
C VAL A 104 -19.93 -4.87 -11.66
N GLU A 105 -19.57 -5.59 -12.73
CA GLU A 105 -18.65 -6.73 -12.64
C GLU A 105 -17.26 -6.32 -12.13
N GLU A 106 -16.72 -5.20 -12.62
CA GLU A 106 -15.43 -4.66 -12.16
C GLU A 106 -15.49 -4.26 -10.68
N ILE A 107 -16.58 -3.60 -10.25
CA ILE A 107 -16.84 -3.26 -8.84
C ILE A 107 -16.95 -4.54 -8.00
N HIS A 108 -17.66 -5.55 -8.48
CA HIS A 108 -17.84 -6.81 -7.76
C HIS A 108 -16.50 -7.50 -7.52
N ARG A 109 -15.68 -7.67 -8.58
CA ARG A 109 -14.33 -8.26 -8.47
C ARG A 109 -13.40 -7.45 -7.57
N PHE A 110 -13.47 -6.12 -7.66
CA PHE A 110 -12.71 -5.24 -6.78
C PHE A 110 -13.08 -5.51 -5.31
N LEU A 111 -14.38 -5.53 -4.99
CA LEU A 111 -14.86 -5.76 -3.63
C LEU A 111 -14.49 -7.15 -3.08
N GLU A 112 -14.53 -8.21 -3.91
CA GLU A 112 -14.05 -9.55 -3.52
C GLU A 112 -12.59 -9.51 -3.02
N GLY A 113 -11.72 -8.73 -3.68
CA GLY A 113 -10.32 -8.57 -3.32
C GLY A 113 -10.05 -7.92 -1.96
N PHE A 114 -11.03 -7.22 -1.36
CA PHE A 114 -10.90 -6.59 -0.03
C PHE A 114 -11.37 -7.47 1.14
N GLY A 115 -11.55 -8.77 0.91
CA GLY A 115 -12.00 -9.69 1.97
C GLY A 115 -13.47 -9.46 2.33
N LYS A 116 -14.32 -9.35 1.31
CA LYS A 116 -15.76 -9.17 1.48
C LYS A 116 -16.35 -10.34 2.28
N GLU A 117 -16.95 -10.05 3.43
CA GLU A 117 -17.66 -11.07 4.25
C GLU A 117 -19.16 -11.21 3.86
N ASN A 118 -19.63 -10.50 2.82
CA ASN A 118 -21.04 -10.36 2.48
C ASN A 118 -21.55 -11.38 1.44
N ASN A 119 -21.08 -12.63 1.50
CA ASN A 119 -21.44 -13.70 0.54
C ASN A 119 -22.94 -14.06 0.50
N ARG A 120 -23.73 -13.66 1.50
CA ARG A 120 -25.13 -14.11 1.67
C ARG A 120 -26.11 -13.51 0.67
N TYR A 121 -25.83 -12.33 0.13
CA TYR A 121 -26.76 -11.58 -0.73
C TYR A 121 -26.21 -11.28 -2.13
N ASP A 122 -24.99 -11.71 -2.41
CA ASP A 122 -24.23 -11.37 -3.63
C ASP A 122 -24.57 -12.24 -4.84
N GLN A 123 -25.53 -13.15 -4.73
CA GLN A 123 -25.96 -13.93 -5.90
C GLN A 123 -26.96 -13.13 -6.73
N PRO A 124 -26.68 -12.90 -8.02
CA PRO A 124 -27.71 -12.46 -8.96
C PRO A 124 -28.89 -13.44 -8.87
N ARG A 125 -30.14 -12.94 -8.88
CA ARG A 125 -31.32 -13.81 -8.96
C ARG A 125 -31.20 -14.70 -10.20
N GLY A 126 -30.94 -16.00 -10.00
CA GLY A 126 -30.86 -17.00 -11.08
C GLY A 126 -29.55 -17.78 -11.20
N TYR A 127 -28.51 -17.51 -10.40
CA TYR A 127 -27.32 -18.35 -10.34
C TYR A 127 -27.46 -19.48 -9.31
N PRO A 128 -26.96 -20.71 -9.59
CA PRO A 128 -26.87 -21.74 -8.56
C PRO A 128 -25.92 -21.27 -7.45
N SER A 129 -26.32 -21.49 -6.19
CA SER A 129 -25.53 -21.24 -4.96
C SER A 129 -24.05 -21.55 -5.12
N PRO A 130 -23.11 -20.71 -4.63
CA PRO A 130 -21.69 -21.03 -4.73
C PRO A 130 -21.45 -22.19 -3.75
N ARG A 131 -20.78 -23.23 -4.22
CA ARG A 131 -20.47 -24.44 -3.42
C ARG A 131 -19.45 -24.21 -2.30
N TRP A 132 -19.04 -22.97 -2.02
CA TRP A 132 -17.97 -22.70 -1.08
C TRP A 132 -18.54 -22.05 0.19
N ARG A 133 -18.69 -22.91 1.21
CA ARG A 133 -18.85 -22.54 2.60
C ARG A 133 -17.51 -22.01 3.13
N TYR A 134 -17.51 -20.81 3.70
CA TYR A 134 -16.72 -20.44 4.87
C TYR A 134 -17.62 -19.56 5.75
#